data_AF-X0YPU3-F1
#
_entry.id   AF-X0YPU3-F1
#
_cell.length_a   1.000
_cell.length_b   1.000
_cell.length_c   1.000
_cell.angle_alpha   90.00
_cell.angle_beta   90.00
_cell.angle_gamma   90.00
#
_symmetry.space_group_name_H-M   'P 1'
#
loop_
_entity.id
_entity.type
_entity.pdbx_description
1 polymer ?
#
loop_
_entity_poly.entity_id
_entity_poly.type
_entity_poly.pdbx_seq_one_letter_code
_entity_poly.pdbx_strand_id
1 'polypeptide(L)'
;YDIVGSIAHAQMLAEQKLISKEEFRAIKEGLIEISEEISAGRFKFEKKYEDIHMAIEAALVAKIGEPGKKLHTGRSRNDQVTTDVRLWMRDRIEILQAKITLLQKAFVKLAGKYAEDIMPGYTHLQRAQPIVIASYLLSFAEQFERDFIRLKNCHRLLNISPLGSGAVAGSTLPLDRKSTAKQLGFSDISYNSIDAVGDRDFCAEFIFDCALIATHLSRLAEDWIIYSSNEFGFVRIDDAYCTSSSMMPQ
;
A
#
# COMPACT_ATOMS: atom_id res chain seq x y z
N TYR A 1 9.77 3.34 -5.47
CA TYR A 1 8.95 4.57 -5.58
C TYR A 1 9.84 5.78 -5.80
N ASP A 2 10.83 6.03 -4.94
CA ASP A 2 11.81 7.12 -5.13
C ASP A 2 12.41 7.20 -6.55
N ILE A 3 12.88 6.06 -7.09
CA ILE A 3 13.41 5.99 -8.47
C ILE A 3 12.37 6.43 -9.51
N VAL A 4 11.13 5.94 -9.40
CA VAL A 4 10.05 6.28 -10.35
C VAL A 4 9.68 7.77 -10.24
N GLY A 5 9.55 8.28 -9.01
CA GLY A 5 9.35 9.70 -8.73
C GLY A 5 10.47 10.57 -9.27
N SER A 6 11.72 10.11 -9.15
CA SER A 6 12.90 10.79 -9.67
C SER A 6 12.99 10.80 -11.18
N ILE A 7 12.59 9.72 -11.87
CA ILE A 7 12.50 9.69 -13.34
C ILE A 7 11.43 10.69 -13.82
N ALA A 8 10.26 10.72 -13.19
CA ALA A 8 9.19 11.66 -13.56
C ALA A 8 9.62 13.12 -13.33
N HIS A 9 10.31 13.39 -12.22
CA HIS A 9 10.87 14.71 -11.93
C HIS A 9 11.91 15.12 -12.96
N ALA A 10 12.87 14.25 -13.29
CA ALA A 10 13.91 14.52 -14.28
C ALA A 10 13.32 14.77 -15.69
N GLN A 11 12.29 14.01 -16.08
CA GLN A 11 11.58 14.22 -17.34
C GLN A 11 10.95 15.62 -17.38
N MET A 12 10.30 16.05 -16.29
CA MET A 12 9.74 17.40 -16.19
C MET A 12 10.83 18.49 -16.22
N LEU A 13 11.97 18.29 -15.55
CA LEU A 13 13.09 19.22 -15.63
C LEU A 13 13.58 19.39 -17.08
N ALA A 14 13.63 18.31 -17.86
CA ALA A 14 13.99 18.36 -19.27
C ALA A 14 12.94 19.09 -20.14
N GLU A 15 11.64 18.84 -19.88
CA GLU A 15 10.53 19.54 -20.53
C GLU A 15 10.58 21.05 -20.27
N GLN A 16 10.96 21.45 -19.07
CA GLN A 16 11.15 22.85 -18.65
C GLN A 16 12.53 23.42 -19.00
N LYS A 17 13.37 22.64 -19.71
CA LYS A 17 14.73 23.02 -20.14
C LYS A 17 15.66 23.40 -18.98
N LEU A 18 15.41 22.87 -17.79
CA LEU A 18 16.28 22.99 -16.62
C LEU A 18 17.46 22.01 -16.68
N ILE A 19 17.31 20.94 -17.45
CA ILE A 19 18.37 20.01 -17.85
C ILE A 19 18.26 19.72 -19.36
N SER A 20 19.36 19.27 -19.98
CA SER A 20 19.36 18.86 -21.38
C SER A 20 18.70 17.49 -21.58
N LYS A 21 18.37 17.13 -22.84
CA LYS A 21 17.82 15.80 -23.17
C LYS A 21 18.85 14.69 -22.92
N GLU A 22 20.12 14.98 -23.15
CA GLU A 22 21.25 14.08 -22.91
C GLU A 22 21.43 13.85 -21.41
N GLU A 23 21.34 14.90 -20.60
CA GLU A 23 21.38 14.81 -19.13
C GLU A 23 20.21 13.98 -18.60
N PHE A 24 19.00 14.23 -19.09
CA PHE A 24 17.84 13.43 -18.73
C PHE A 24 18.02 11.94 -19.08
N ARG A 25 18.53 11.64 -20.28
CA ARG A 25 18.78 10.27 -20.71
C ARG A 25 19.76 9.56 -19.77
N ALA A 26 20.88 10.22 -19.42
CA ALA A 26 21.86 9.69 -18.48
C ALA A 26 21.25 9.45 -17.08
N ILE A 27 20.44 10.39 -16.57
CA ILE A 27 19.74 10.25 -15.30
C ILE A 27 18.79 9.05 -15.33
N LYS A 28 17.96 8.93 -16.37
CA LYS A 28 16.97 7.85 -16.49
C LYS A 28 17.64 6.49 -16.59
N GLU A 29 18.64 6.34 -17.45
CA GLU A 29 19.38 5.09 -17.63
C GLU A 29 20.10 4.69 -16.32
N GLY A 30 20.79 5.63 -15.66
CA GLY A 30 21.44 5.37 -14.38
C GLY A 30 20.47 4.97 -13.25
N LEU A 31 19.29 5.60 -13.19
CA LEU A 31 18.25 5.25 -12.22
C LEU A 31 17.64 3.86 -12.47
N ILE A 32 17.49 3.46 -13.74
CA ILE A 32 17.02 2.11 -14.10
C ILE A 32 18.07 1.06 -13.68
N GLU A 33 19.35 1.29 -13.99
CA GLU A 33 20.42 0.38 -13.56
C GLU A 33 20.47 0.21 -12.04
N ILE A 34 20.34 1.31 -11.28
CA ILE A 34 20.28 1.26 -9.82
C ILE A 34 19.08 0.42 -9.36
N SER A 35 17.92 0.58 -10.00
CA SER A 35 16.73 -0.23 -9.69
C SER A 35 16.97 -1.72 -9.93
N GLU A 36 17.68 -2.08 -11.00
CA GLU A 36 18.04 -3.46 -11.33
C GLU A 36 19.06 -4.04 -10.33
N GLU A 37 20.06 -3.25 -9.93
CA GLU A 37 21.03 -3.63 -8.89
C GLU A 37 20.35 -3.90 -7.55
N ILE A 38 19.38 -3.06 -7.15
CA ILE A 38 18.60 -3.24 -5.92
C ILE A 38 17.77 -4.53 -6.02
N SER A 39 17.06 -4.72 -7.13
CA SER A 39 16.19 -5.88 -7.34
C SER A 39 16.97 -7.19 -7.37
N ALA A 40 18.23 -7.16 -7.84
CA ALA A 40 19.11 -8.31 -7.83
C ALA A 40 19.92 -8.50 -6.54
N GLY A 41 19.71 -7.67 -5.52
CA GLY A 41 20.44 -7.73 -4.24
C GLY A 41 21.93 -7.37 -4.35
N ARG A 42 22.35 -6.69 -5.44
CA ARG A 42 23.74 -6.26 -5.68
C ARG A 42 24.03 -4.84 -5.19
N PHE A 43 22.98 -4.04 -4.97
CA PHE A 43 23.14 -2.68 -4.46
C PHE A 43 23.57 -2.70 -2.99
N LYS A 44 24.69 -2.03 -2.68
CA LYS A 44 25.22 -1.95 -1.32
C LYS A 44 24.72 -0.68 -0.63
N PHE A 45 23.80 -0.84 0.31
CA PHE A 45 23.37 0.25 1.18
C PHE A 45 24.47 0.58 2.21
N GLU A 46 24.93 1.83 2.21
CA GLU A 46 25.91 2.32 3.17
C GLU A 46 25.26 3.15 4.27
N LYS A 47 25.58 2.87 5.53
CA LYS A 47 25.02 3.58 6.71
C LYS A 47 25.32 5.10 6.73
N LYS A 48 26.30 5.56 5.96
CA LYS A 48 26.63 6.99 5.85
C LYS A 48 25.54 7.79 5.12
N TYR A 49 24.68 7.11 4.36
CA TYR A 49 23.49 7.70 3.75
C TYR A 49 22.32 7.50 4.72
N GLU A 50 21.76 8.61 5.20
CA GLU A 50 20.77 8.61 6.27
C GLU A 50 19.42 8.03 5.83
N ASP A 51 19.07 8.24 4.56
CA ASP A 51 17.82 7.80 3.97
C ASP A 51 18.02 7.15 2.59
N ILE A 52 16.95 6.53 2.08
CA ILE A 52 16.95 5.88 0.77
C ILE A 52 17.26 6.89 -0.34
N HIS A 53 16.76 8.11 -0.21
CA HIS A 53 16.87 9.13 -1.24
C HIS A 53 18.32 9.61 -1.41
N MET A 54 19.07 9.75 -0.31
CA MET A 54 20.52 10.03 -0.31
C MET A 54 21.30 8.87 -0.93
N ALA A 55 20.92 7.63 -0.61
CA ALA A 55 21.59 6.46 -1.17
C ALA A 55 21.42 6.39 -2.70
N ILE A 56 20.21 6.61 -3.20
CA ILE A 56 19.93 6.63 -4.65
C ILE A 56 20.63 7.80 -5.33
N GLU A 57 20.56 9.01 -4.75
CA GLU A 57 21.20 10.20 -5.29
C GLU A 57 22.73 10.04 -5.37
N ALA A 58 23.35 9.55 -4.31
CA ALA A 58 24.80 9.34 -4.28
C ALA A 58 25.24 8.24 -5.26
N ALA A 59 24.48 7.15 -5.38
CA ALA A 59 24.75 6.11 -6.36
C ALA A 59 24.61 6.64 -7.81
N LEU A 60 23.62 7.48 -8.06
CA LEU A 60 23.43 8.10 -9.37
C LEU A 60 24.60 9.02 -9.72
N VAL A 61 25.00 9.90 -8.80
CA VAL A 61 26.16 10.79 -8.98
C VAL A 61 27.44 9.99 -9.21
N ALA A 62 27.65 8.89 -8.48
CA ALA A 62 28.81 8.01 -8.68
C ALA A 62 28.82 7.35 -10.06
N LYS A 63 27.65 7.02 -10.63
CA LYS A 63 27.53 6.41 -11.96
C LYS A 63 27.70 7.40 -13.10
N ILE A 64 27.03 8.55 -13.04
CA ILE A 64 26.89 9.44 -14.22
C ILE A 64 27.53 10.82 -14.05
N GLY A 65 28.04 11.14 -12.85
CA GLY A 65 28.72 12.40 -12.58
C GLY A 65 27.76 13.61 -12.48
N GLU A 66 28.14 14.72 -13.11
CA GLU A 66 27.46 16.02 -12.98
C GLU A 66 25.95 16.01 -13.29
N PRO A 67 25.45 15.30 -14.33
CA PRO A 67 24.00 15.20 -14.55
C PRO A 67 23.23 14.67 -13.33
N GLY A 68 23.81 13.72 -12.58
CA GLY A 68 23.19 13.17 -11.38
C GLY A 68 22.95 14.21 -10.28
N LYS A 69 23.83 15.21 -10.17
CA LYS A 69 23.71 16.30 -9.18
C LYS A 69 22.56 17.25 -9.49
N LYS A 70 22.10 17.31 -10.75
CA LYS A 70 20.99 18.16 -11.19
C LYS A 70 19.62 17.54 -10.93
N LEU A 71 19.54 16.26 -10.55
CA LEU A 71 18.27 15.58 -10.30
C LEU A 71 17.46 16.26 -9.18
N HIS A 72 18.12 16.79 -8.15
CA HIS A 72 17.41 17.41 -7.01
C HIS A 72 17.00 18.87 -7.26
N THR A 73 17.27 19.43 -8.45
CA THR A 73 16.93 20.82 -8.78
C THR A 73 15.43 21.07 -8.62
N GLY A 74 15.07 22.07 -7.79
CA GLY A 74 13.69 22.48 -7.53
C GLY A 74 12.87 21.54 -6.65
N ARG A 75 13.48 20.48 -6.10
CA ARG A 75 12.82 19.48 -5.24
C ARG A 75 13.33 19.60 -3.79
N SER A 76 12.56 19.13 -2.84
CA SER A 76 12.99 18.96 -1.45
C SER A 76 12.84 17.50 -1.04
N ARG A 77 13.50 17.11 0.05
CA ARG A 77 13.20 15.83 0.67
C ARG A 77 11.76 15.74 1.19
N ASN A 78 11.16 16.87 1.59
CA ASN A 78 9.82 16.93 2.17
C ASN A 78 8.70 16.53 1.20
N ASP A 79 8.70 17.10 -0.01
CA ASP A 79 7.71 16.73 -1.03
C ASP A 79 8.07 15.40 -1.70
N GLN A 80 9.37 15.07 -1.81
CA GLN A 80 9.84 13.76 -2.29
C GLN A 80 9.34 12.61 -1.43
N VAL A 81 9.60 12.63 -0.11
CA VAL A 81 9.17 11.54 0.78
C VAL A 81 7.66 11.39 0.82
N THR A 82 6.92 12.50 0.82
CA THR A 82 5.46 12.46 0.84
C THR A 82 4.90 11.88 -0.46
N THR A 83 5.55 12.16 -1.60
CA THR A 83 5.23 11.53 -2.88
C THR A 83 5.46 10.02 -2.82
N ASP A 84 6.61 9.58 -2.31
CA ASP A 84 6.97 8.17 -2.25
C ASP A 84 6.01 7.35 -1.38
N VAL A 85 5.64 7.88 -0.21
CA VAL A 85 4.72 7.21 0.69
C VAL A 85 3.33 7.10 0.05
N ARG A 86 2.82 8.17 -0.59
CA ARG A 86 1.53 8.12 -1.30
C ARG A 86 1.54 7.10 -2.44
N LEU A 87 2.60 7.04 -3.24
CA LEU A 87 2.74 6.02 -4.29
C LEU A 87 2.79 4.60 -3.72
N TRP A 88 3.57 4.38 -2.65
CA TRP A 88 3.64 3.07 -1.99
C TRP A 88 2.28 2.66 -1.42
N MET A 89 1.60 3.57 -0.72
CA MET A 89 0.30 3.29 -0.11
C MET A 89 -0.77 2.99 -1.16
N ARG A 90 -0.75 3.69 -2.30
CA ARG A 90 -1.65 3.43 -3.42
C ARG A 90 -1.58 1.97 -3.87
N ASP A 91 -0.38 1.47 -4.15
CA ASP A 91 -0.17 0.10 -4.59
C ASP A 91 -0.52 -0.91 -3.47
N ARG A 92 -0.27 -0.56 -2.20
CA ARG A 92 -0.64 -1.42 -1.06
C ARG A 92 -2.14 -1.54 -0.88
N ILE A 93 -2.88 -0.46 -1.10
CA ILE A 93 -4.35 -0.51 -1.10
C ILE A 93 -4.85 -1.48 -2.17
N GLU A 94 -4.34 -1.39 -3.40
CA GLU A 94 -4.75 -2.29 -4.49
C GLU A 94 -4.47 -3.77 -4.15
N ILE A 95 -3.31 -4.06 -3.56
CA ILE A 95 -2.96 -5.41 -3.10
C ILE A 95 -3.92 -5.89 -2.01
N LEU A 96 -4.24 -5.05 -1.02
CA LEU A 96 -5.16 -5.40 0.05
C LEU A 96 -6.58 -5.64 -0.48
N GLN A 97 -7.06 -4.78 -1.39
CA GLN A 97 -8.34 -4.94 -2.05
C GLN A 97 -8.42 -6.26 -2.83
N ALA A 98 -7.38 -6.62 -3.59
CA ALA A 98 -7.32 -7.90 -4.28
C ALA A 98 -7.39 -9.10 -3.31
N LYS A 99 -6.67 -9.03 -2.17
CA LYS A 99 -6.71 -10.07 -1.13
C LYS A 99 -8.10 -10.17 -0.48
N ILE A 100 -8.74 -9.04 -0.20
CA ILE A 100 -10.11 -8.99 0.32
C ILE A 100 -11.07 -9.66 -0.67
N THR A 101 -10.97 -9.34 -1.96
CA THR A 101 -11.80 -9.97 -2.99
C THR A 101 -11.60 -11.49 -3.05
N LEU A 102 -10.36 -11.98 -2.90
CA LEU A 102 -10.10 -13.42 -2.83
C LEU A 102 -10.76 -14.06 -1.59
N LEU A 103 -10.67 -13.40 -0.43
CA LEU A 103 -11.29 -13.85 0.81
C LEU A 103 -12.83 -13.89 0.70
N GLN A 104 -13.45 -12.84 0.16
CA GLN A 104 -14.89 -12.79 -0.10
C GLN A 104 -15.33 -13.93 -1.04
N LYS A 105 -14.60 -14.17 -2.13
CA LYS A 105 -14.87 -15.29 -3.06
C LYS A 105 -14.79 -16.65 -2.35
N ALA A 106 -13.83 -16.84 -1.45
CA ALA A 106 -13.72 -18.06 -0.66
C ALA A 106 -14.94 -18.25 0.27
N PHE A 107 -15.39 -17.19 0.96
CA PHE A 107 -16.61 -17.23 1.78
C PHE A 107 -17.86 -17.52 0.95
N VAL A 108 -18.04 -16.88 -0.20
CA VAL A 108 -19.19 -17.12 -1.08
C VAL A 108 -19.19 -18.57 -1.59
N LYS A 109 -18.02 -19.09 -1.99
CA LYS A 109 -17.88 -20.49 -2.40
C LYS A 109 -18.25 -21.46 -1.27
N LEU A 110 -17.77 -21.18 -0.06
CA LEU A 110 -18.07 -22.01 1.12
C LEU A 110 -19.56 -21.93 1.50
N ALA A 111 -20.15 -20.74 1.43
CA ALA A 111 -21.58 -20.52 1.64
C ALA A 111 -22.43 -21.32 0.65
N GLY A 112 -22.03 -21.37 -0.63
CA GLY A 112 -22.71 -22.20 -1.64
C GLY A 112 -22.68 -23.71 -1.32
N LYS A 113 -21.61 -24.20 -0.67
CA LYS A 113 -21.51 -25.61 -0.25
C LYS A 113 -22.46 -25.93 0.91
N TYR A 114 -22.68 -24.97 1.81
CA TYR A 114 -23.46 -25.14 3.04
C TYR A 114 -24.75 -24.28 3.02
N ALA A 115 -25.39 -24.20 1.85
CA ALA A 115 -26.52 -23.30 1.59
C ALA A 115 -27.82 -23.72 2.29
N GLU A 116 -27.98 -25.01 2.60
CA GLU A 116 -29.17 -25.57 3.25
C GLU A 116 -28.85 -26.11 4.65
N ASP A 117 -27.57 -26.17 5.01
CA ASP A 117 -27.12 -26.70 6.29
C ASP A 117 -27.38 -25.68 7.41
N ILE A 118 -27.86 -26.19 8.54
CA ILE A 118 -28.22 -25.38 9.71
C ILE A 118 -27.18 -25.51 10.81
N MET A 119 -26.98 -24.42 11.55
CA MET A 119 -26.21 -24.39 12.79
C MET A 119 -26.93 -23.54 13.84
N PRO A 120 -26.60 -23.67 15.14
CA PRO A 120 -27.10 -22.73 16.13
C PRO A 120 -26.53 -21.32 15.89
N GLY A 121 -27.38 -20.30 15.88
CA GLY A 121 -26.97 -18.90 16.02
C GLY A 121 -26.81 -18.53 17.49
N TYR A 122 -25.91 -17.59 17.78
CA TYR A 122 -25.52 -17.25 19.16
C TYR A 122 -25.77 -15.78 19.51
N THR A 123 -26.24 -15.54 20.72
CA THR A 123 -26.23 -14.22 21.39
C THR A 123 -25.71 -14.42 22.81
N HIS A 124 -24.79 -13.58 23.28
CA HIS A 124 -24.09 -13.80 24.57
C HIS A 124 -23.44 -15.19 24.70
N LEU A 125 -22.99 -15.78 23.58
CA LEU A 125 -22.51 -17.16 23.47
C LEU A 125 -23.54 -18.23 23.93
N GLN A 126 -24.83 -17.87 23.99
CA GLN A 126 -25.95 -18.77 24.22
C GLN A 126 -26.65 -19.08 22.89
N ARG A 127 -27.10 -20.33 22.73
CA ARG A 127 -27.87 -20.75 21.54
C ARG A 127 -29.19 -19.97 21.50
N ALA A 128 -29.37 -19.17 20.46
CA ALA A 128 -30.54 -18.31 20.30
C ALA A 128 -31.59 -18.95 19.38
N GLN A 129 -31.26 -19.11 18.10
CA GLN A 129 -32.14 -19.69 17.09
C GLN A 129 -31.32 -20.41 16.01
N PRO A 130 -31.90 -21.38 15.29
CA PRO A 130 -31.25 -21.96 14.12
C PRO A 130 -30.98 -20.90 13.05
N ILE A 131 -29.80 -20.97 12.44
CA ILE A 131 -29.42 -20.16 11.28
C ILE A 131 -28.89 -21.08 10.18
N VAL A 132 -28.93 -20.61 8.94
CA VAL A 132 -28.26 -21.28 7.82
C VAL A 132 -26.76 -20.93 7.86
N ILE A 133 -25.88 -21.93 7.72
CA ILE A 133 -24.42 -21.74 7.74
C ILE A 133 -23.97 -20.73 6.68
N ALA A 134 -24.57 -20.76 5.48
CA ALA A 134 -24.32 -19.77 4.45
C ALA A 134 -24.57 -18.32 4.91
N SER A 135 -25.60 -18.06 5.72
CA SER A 135 -25.88 -16.72 6.24
C SER A 135 -24.77 -16.24 7.19
N TYR A 136 -24.27 -17.13 8.05
CA TYR A 136 -23.13 -16.86 8.91
C TYR A 136 -21.87 -16.52 8.09
N LEU A 137 -21.55 -17.32 7.08
CA LEU A 137 -20.37 -17.11 6.23
C LEU A 137 -20.47 -15.82 5.40
N LEU A 138 -21.64 -15.54 4.82
CA LEU A 138 -21.87 -14.31 4.05
C LEU A 138 -21.83 -13.05 4.92
N SER A 139 -22.06 -13.17 6.24
CA SER A 139 -21.88 -12.03 7.16
C SER A 139 -20.44 -11.49 7.17
N PHE A 140 -19.44 -12.34 6.90
CA PHE A 140 -18.05 -11.90 6.75
C PHE A 140 -17.79 -11.27 5.38
N ALA A 141 -18.40 -11.79 4.31
CA ALA A 141 -18.29 -11.19 2.99
C ALA A 141 -18.79 -9.73 2.99
N GLU A 142 -19.88 -9.46 3.71
CA GLU A 142 -20.42 -8.10 3.93
C GLU A 142 -19.50 -7.21 4.79
N GLN A 143 -18.85 -7.77 5.81
CA GLN A 143 -17.85 -7.05 6.61
C GLN A 143 -16.67 -6.62 5.75
N PHE A 144 -16.11 -7.55 4.96
CA PHE A 144 -14.97 -7.25 4.11
C PHE A 144 -15.33 -6.39 2.88
N GLU A 145 -16.58 -6.40 2.41
CA GLU A 145 -17.03 -5.46 1.38
C GLU A 145 -16.95 -4.01 1.88
N ARG A 146 -17.37 -3.79 3.13
CA ARG A 146 -17.25 -2.49 3.77
C ARG A 146 -15.78 -2.06 3.92
N ASP A 147 -14.88 -2.99 4.20
CA ASP A 147 -13.44 -2.72 4.25
C ASP A 147 -12.87 -2.39 2.87
N PHE A 148 -13.28 -3.13 1.83
CA PHE A 148 -12.90 -2.87 0.45
C PHE A 148 -13.29 -1.45 0.01
N ILE A 149 -14.51 -1.02 0.34
CA ILE A 149 -15.02 0.32 0.02
C ILE A 149 -14.24 1.41 0.77
N ARG A 150 -13.88 1.19 2.05
CA ARG A 150 -13.04 2.13 2.82
C ARG A 150 -11.68 2.34 2.17
N LEU A 151 -10.98 1.24 1.87
CA LEU A 151 -9.72 1.30 1.14
C LEU A 151 -9.85 2.03 -0.20
N LYS A 152 -10.96 1.83 -0.93
CA LYS A 152 -11.23 2.55 -2.19
C LYS A 152 -11.34 4.07 -1.96
N ASN A 153 -11.99 4.49 -0.88
CA ASN A 153 -12.12 5.89 -0.51
C ASN A 153 -10.77 6.49 -0.10
N CYS A 154 -10.02 5.79 0.75
CA CYS A 154 -8.66 6.17 1.14
C CYS A 154 -7.75 6.32 -0.09
N HIS A 155 -7.79 5.36 -1.02
CA HIS A 155 -7.07 5.43 -2.30
C HIS A 155 -7.40 6.71 -3.07
N ARG A 156 -8.69 7.04 -3.19
CA ARG A 156 -9.13 8.24 -3.91
C ARG A 156 -8.58 9.52 -3.27
N LEU A 157 -8.58 9.61 -1.94
CA LEU A 157 -8.12 10.79 -1.21
C LEU A 157 -6.59 10.91 -1.23
N LEU A 158 -5.86 9.79 -1.10
CA LEU A 158 -4.40 9.82 -1.10
C LEU A 158 -3.79 10.09 -2.47
N ASN A 159 -4.52 9.85 -3.57
CA ASN A 159 -4.04 9.94 -4.96
C ASN A 159 -3.92 11.39 -5.49
N ILE A 160 -3.44 12.30 -4.64
CA ILE A 160 -3.12 13.69 -4.94
C ILE A 160 -1.60 13.88 -4.86
N SER A 161 -0.98 14.42 -5.91
CA SER A 161 0.48 14.57 -5.99
C SER A 161 0.98 15.73 -5.13
N PRO A 162 1.85 15.50 -4.13
CA PRO A 162 2.50 16.57 -3.38
C PRO A 162 3.76 17.09 -4.09
N LEU A 163 4.28 16.37 -5.10
CA LEU A 163 5.54 16.68 -5.77
C LEU A 163 5.53 18.09 -6.40
N GLY A 164 6.62 18.83 -6.18
CA GLY A 164 6.78 20.22 -6.57
C GLY A 164 6.30 21.23 -5.52
N SER A 165 5.92 20.76 -4.32
CA SER A 165 5.65 21.62 -3.16
C SER A 165 6.94 22.11 -2.48
N GLY A 166 8.09 21.57 -2.87
CA GLY A 166 9.39 21.94 -2.33
C GLY A 166 9.47 21.67 -0.83
N ALA A 167 10.22 22.51 -0.11
CA ALA A 167 10.39 22.33 1.33
C ALA A 167 9.12 22.71 2.12
N VAL A 168 8.41 23.75 1.66
CA VAL A 168 7.21 24.30 2.33
C VAL A 168 6.41 25.27 1.45
N ALA A 169 7.09 26.06 0.60
CA ALA A 169 6.50 27.19 -0.12
C ALA A 169 6.55 27.04 -1.66
N GLY A 170 6.66 25.81 -2.17
CA GLY A 170 6.85 25.54 -3.60
C GLY A 170 8.29 25.78 -4.05
N SER A 171 8.45 26.03 -5.36
CA SER A 171 9.72 26.31 -6.02
C SER A 171 9.60 27.60 -6.83
N THR A 172 10.68 28.38 -6.88
CA THR A 172 10.78 29.56 -7.78
C THR A 172 11.12 29.17 -9.22
N LEU A 173 11.52 27.91 -9.44
CA LEU A 173 11.73 27.37 -10.79
C LEU A 173 10.39 27.07 -11.46
N PRO A 174 10.30 27.17 -12.80
CA PRO A 174 9.07 26.95 -13.54
C PRO A 174 8.73 25.45 -13.64
N LEU A 175 8.41 24.80 -12.52
CA LEU A 175 8.12 23.36 -12.50
C LEU A 175 6.70 23.07 -13.03
N ASP A 176 6.56 22.05 -13.88
CA ASP A 176 5.24 21.55 -14.30
C ASP A 176 4.78 20.39 -13.40
N ARG A 177 4.07 20.75 -12.32
CA ARG A 177 3.53 19.78 -11.36
C ARG A 177 2.45 18.87 -11.96
N LYS A 178 1.72 19.34 -12.98
CA LYS A 178 0.68 18.53 -13.64
C LYS A 178 1.32 17.47 -14.51
N SER A 179 2.44 17.77 -15.18
CA SER A 179 3.22 16.78 -15.91
C SER A 179 3.67 15.64 -14.99
N THR A 180 4.31 15.95 -13.85
CA THR A 180 4.78 14.91 -12.92
C THR A 180 3.63 14.12 -12.29
N ALA A 181 2.53 14.77 -11.89
CA ALA A 181 1.35 14.09 -11.37
C ALA A 181 0.77 13.08 -12.37
N LYS A 182 0.63 13.47 -13.64
CA LYS A 182 0.15 12.61 -14.72
C LYS A 182 1.07 11.42 -14.95
N GLN A 183 2.39 11.65 -15.03
CA GLN A 183 3.38 10.59 -15.22
C GLN A 183 3.35 9.54 -14.11
N LEU A 184 3.06 9.97 -12.87
CA LEU A 184 3.00 9.12 -11.69
C LEU A 184 1.61 8.54 -11.39
N GLY A 185 0.61 8.81 -12.24
CA GLY A 185 -0.76 8.29 -12.10
C GLY A 185 -1.58 8.94 -10.99
N PHE A 186 -1.17 10.11 -10.49
CA PHE A 186 -1.99 10.88 -9.56
C PHE A 186 -3.19 11.49 -10.28
N SER A 187 -4.33 11.60 -9.60
CA SER A 187 -5.55 12.19 -10.16
C SER A 187 -5.50 13.71 -10.23
N ASP A 188 -4.73 14.36 -9.35
CA ASP A 188 -4.54 15.80 -9.34
C ASP A 188 -3.25 16.17 -8.59
N ILE A 189 -2.96 17.47 -8.47
CA ILE A 189 -1.92 18.04 -7.62
C ILE A 189 -2.48 18.59 -6.33
N SER A 190 -1.67 18.66 -5.28
CA SER A 190 -2.02 19.42 -4.08
C SER A 190 -2.03 20.92 -4.39
N TYR A 191 -3.05 21.63 -3.88
CA TYR A 191 -3.21 23.07 -4.12
C TYR A 191 -2.53 23.96 -3.09
N ASN A 192 -2.07 23.41 -1.97
CA ASN A 192 -1.34 24.12 -0.93
C ASN A 192 -0.05 23.38 -0.60
N SER A 193 1.10 24.05 -0.69
CA SER A 193 2.41 23.43 -0.50
C SER A 193 2.73 23.12 0.97
N ILE A 194 2.21 23.92 1.91
CA ILE A 194 2.41 23.72 3.36
C ILE A 194 1.65 22.46 3.79
N ASP A 195 0.40 22.36 3.37
CA ASP A 195 -0.43 21.18 3.55
C ASP A 195 0.23 19.94 2.93
N ALA A 196 0.61 20.01 1.65
CA ALA A 196 1.17 18.88 0.92
C ALA A 196 2.41 18.22 1.55
N VAL A 197 3.22 18.98 2.29
CA VAL A 197 4.41 18.46 2.97
C VAL A 197 4.18 18.15 4.45
N GLY A 198 3.25 18.86 5.10
CA GLY A 198 2.94 18.71 6.54
C GLY A 198 1.87 17.66 6.83
N ASP A 199 0.96 17.42 5.90
CA ASP A 199 -0.18 16.53 6.05
C ASP A 199 0.22 15.05 6.10
N ARG A 200 -0.45 14.28 6.96
CA ARG A 200 -0.35 12.82 7.08
C ARG A 200 -1.73 12.17 7.31
N ASP A 201 -2.81 12.84 6.94
CA ASP A 201 -4.17 12.33 7.09
C ASP A 201 -4.36 10.97 6.41
N PHE A 202 -3.79 10.80 5.23
CA PHE A 202 -3.84 9.59 4.43
C PHE A 202 -3.17 8.40 5.14
N CYS A 203 -2.11 8.65 5.92
CA CYS A 203 -1.49 7.63 6.77
C CYS A 203 -2.44 7.21 7.89
N ALA A 204 -3.08 8.16 8.56
CA ALA A 204 -4.01 7.89 9.65
C ALA A 204 -5.26 7.14 9.16
N GLU A 205 -5.84 7.55 8.03
CA GLU A 205 -6.98 6.89 7.40
C GLU A 205 -6.64 5.45 7.00
N PHE A 206 -5.48 5.23 6.35
CA PHE A 206 -5.05 3.88 5.98
C PHE A 206 -4.80 2.96 7.20
N ILE A 207 -4.21 3.49 8.27
CA ILE A 207 -4.01 2.73 9.52
C ILE A 207 -5.35 2.37 10.13
N PHE A 208 -6.30 3.30 10.15
CA PHE A 208 -7.66 3.06 10.63
C PHE A 208 -8.36 1.96 9.82
N ASP A 209 -8.27 2.02 8.49
CA ASP A 209 -8.84 1.01 7.60
C ASP A 209 -8.22 -0.38 7.86
N CYS A 210 -6.89 -0.44 8.05
CA CYS A 210 -6.20 -1.69 8.40
C CYS A 210 -6.63 -2.22 9.77
N ALA A 211 -6.85 -1.34 10.77
CA ALA A 211 -7.31 -1.72 12.10
C ALA A 211 -8.75 -2.29 12.08
N LEU A 212 -9.64 -1.74 11.23
CA LEU A 212 -10.97 -2.29 11.04
C LEU A 212 -10.94 -3.66 10.35
N ILE A 213 -10.11 -3.83 9.31
CA ILE A 213 -9.89 -5.14 8.69
C ILE A 213 -9.42 -6.16 9.74
N ALA A 214 -8.45 -5.78 10.57
CA ALA A 214 -7.95 -6.65 11.65
C ALA A 214 -9.05 -6.97 12.69
N THR A 215 -9.96 -6.05 12.96
CA THR A 215 -11.10 -6.26 13.87
C THR A 215 -12.11 -7.27 13.30
N HIS A 216 -12.41 -7.21 12.00
CA HIS A 216 -13.27 -8.21 11.38
C HIS A 216 -12.59 -9.58 11.30
N LEU A 217 -11.29 -9.63 11.03
CA LEU A 217 -10.49 -10.86 11.07
C LEU A 217 -10.40 -11.44 12.48
N SER A 218 -10.27 -10.63 13.53
CA SER A 218 -10.21 -11.13 14.90
C SER A 218 -11.53 -11.76 15.34
N ARG A 219 -12.67 -11.19 14.93
CA ARG A 219 -13.97 -11.82 15.14
C ARG A 219 -14.10 -13.17 14.45
N LEU A 220 -13.68 -13.25 13.18
CA LEU A 220 -13.65 -14.53 12.45
C LEU A 220 -12.78 -15.56 13.17
N ALA A 221 -11.59 -15.16 13.60
CA ALA A 221 -10.67 -16.02 14.31
C ALA A 221 -11.26 -16.52 15.63
N GLU A 222 -11.87 -15.64 16.43
CA GLU A 222 -12.51 -16.00 17.69
C GLU A 222 -13.62 -17.04 17.49
N ASP A 223 -14.52 -16.80 16.54
CA ASP A 223 -15.59 -17.76 16.25
C ASP A 223 -15.02 -19.12 15.84
N TRP A 224 -14.00 -19.15 14.97
CA TRP A 224 -13.43 -20.41 14.47
C TRP A 224 -12.60 -21.15 15.52
N ILE A 225 -11.93 -20.43 16.42
CA ILE A 225 -11.25 -21.01 17.58
C ILE A 225 -12.28 -21.71 18.48
N ILE A 226 -13.40 -21.03 18.79
CA ILE A 226 -14.47 -21.63 19.61
C ILE A 226 -15.12 -22.81 18.87
N TYR A 227 -15.45 -22.64 17.60
CA TYR A 227 -16.17 -23.64 16.80
C TYR A 227 -15.34 -24.88 16.46
N SER A 228 -14.01 -24.79 16.54
CA SER A 228 -13.11 -25.93 16.38
C SER A 228 -12.78 -26.64 17.69
N SER A 229 -13.27 -26.16 18.84
CA SER A 229 -13.12 -26.84 20.12
C SER A 229 -13.92 -28.16 20.16
N ASN A 230 -13.55 -29.07 21.06
CA ASN A 230 -14.29 -30.33 21.25
C ASN A 230 -15.72 -30.11 21.77
N GLU A 231 -15.96 -29.02 22.51
CA GLU A 231 -17.27 -28.67 23.07
C GLU A 231 -18.27 -28.24 22.00
N PHE A 232 -17.80 -27.60 20.92
CA PHE A 232 -18.63 -27.17 19.80
C PHE A 232 -18.57 -28.16 18.63
N GLY A 233 -17.37 -28.47 18.13
CA GLY A 233 -17.15 -29.44 17.06
C GLY A 233 -17.82 -29.08 15.73
N PHE A 234 -17.97 -27.79 15.42
CA PHE A 234 -18.65 -27.32 14.20
C PHE A 234 -17.71 -27.23 13.00
N VAL A 235 -16.45 -26.88 13.23
CA VAL A 235 -15.46 -26.64 12.17
C VAL A 235 -14.19 -27.44 12.45
N ARG A 236 -13.60 -28.01 11.40
CA ARG A 236 -12.24 -28.57 11.42
C ARG A 236 -11.35 -27.74 10.50
N ILE A 237 -10.24 -27.26 11.04
CA ILE A 237 -9.24 -26.48 10.31
C ILE A 237 -8.19 -27.44 9.73
N ASP A 238 -7.68 -27.12 8.54
CA ASP A 238 -6.65 -27.92 7.88
C ASP A 238 -5.32 -27.89 8.67
N ASP A 239 -4.64 -29.02 8.75
CA ASP A 239 -3.40 -29.20 9.52
C ASP A 239 -2.30 -28.21 9.11
N ALA A 240 -2.31 -27.70 7.86
CA ALA A 240 -1.38 -26.68 7.41
C ALA A 240 -1.46 -25.35 8.20
N TYR A 241 -2.57 -25.12 8.91
CA TYR A 241 -2.81 -23.92 9.72
C TYR A 241 -2.92 -24.21 11.22
N CYS A 242 -2.66 -25.46 11.63
CA CYS A 242 -2.74 -25.91 13.02
C CYS A 242 -1.42 -26.52 13.48
N THR A 243 -1.31 -26.71 14.79
CA THR A 243 -0.22 -27.49 15.40
C THR A 243 -0.85 -28.56 16.29
N SER A 244 -0.39 -29.79 16.17
CA SER A 244 -0.92 -30.93 16.92
C SER A 244 0.09 -31.47 17.93
N SER A 245 -0.41 -32.18 18.93
CA SER A 245 0.42 -32.90 19.90
C SER A 245 0.58 -34.34 19.43
N SER A 246 1.82 -34.83 19.35
CA SER A 246 2.09 -36.23 19.02
C SER A 246 1.51 -37.22 20.04
N MET A 247 1.22 -36.77 21.26
CA MET A 247 0.59 -37.57 22.32
C MET A 247 -0.95 -37.54 22.27
N MET A 248 -1.55 -36.60 21.55
CA MET A 248 -3.00 -36.40 21.47
C MET A 248 -3.40 -36.16 20.00
N PRO A 249 -3.66 -37.23 19.24
CA PRO A 249 -3.87 -37.15 17.79
C PRO A 249 -5.28 -36.69 17.36
N GLN A 250 -6.22 -36.56 18.30
CA GLN A 250 -7.55 -35.99 18.08
C GLN A 250 -7.49 -34.48 17.80
#